data_AF-Q23B10-F1
#
_entry.id   AF-Q23B10-F1
#
_cell.length_a   1.000
_cell.length_b   1.000
_cell.length_c   1.000
_cell.angle_alpha   90.00
_cell.angle_beta   90.00
_cell.angle_gamma   90.00
#
_symmetry.space_group_name_H-M   'P 1'
#
loop_
_entity.id
_entity.type
_entity.pdbx_description
1 polymer ?
#
loop_
_entity_poly.entity_id
_entity_poly.type
_entity_poly.pdbx_seq_one_letter_code
_entity_poly.pdbx_strand_id
1 'polypeptide(L)'
;MFLNPVKDSEFDDEVKGFVPSEGEVRFVANKNKECGYYLQGIEQCRRKMVQLAGDSSSQFHSLGFLPCKRLVDAHYRCMTDDKFGSTIEEVPEIGLDSAQKFFDCTFQQLKPMQSCRRFFDQVVRDVYRANGSQLI
;
A
#
# COMPACT_ATOMS: atom_id res chain seq x y z
N MET A 1 -1.07 -12.05 -7.34
CA MET A 1 -0.14 -12.87 -8.15
C MET A 1 0.41 -11.93 -9.18
N PHE A 2 1.67 -11.53 -9.04
CA PHE A 2 2.32 -10.61 -9.98
C PHE A 2 3.01 -11.47 -11.02
N LEU A 3 2.56 -11.32 -12.26
CA LEU A 3 2.91 -12.13 -13.40
C LEU A 3 3.76 -11.24 -14.30
N ASN A 4 5.09 -11.38 -14.22
CA ASN A 4 6.00 -10.68 -15.11
C ASN A 4 6.35 -11.61 -16.27
N PRO A 5 6.18 -11.18 -17.54
CA PRO A 5 6.59 -11.96 -18.69
C PRO A 5 8.11 -12.09 -18.71
N VAL A 6 8.61 -13.29 -19.04
CA VAL A 6 10.05 -13.54 -19.18
C VAL A 6 10.52 -12.91 -20.49
N LYS A 7 11.53 -12.03 -20.45
CA LYS A 7 12.22 -11.62 -21.68
C LYS A 7 12.92 -12.84 -22.27
N ASP A 8 12.62 -13.13 -23.54
CA ASP A 8 13.13 -14.24 -24.35
C ASP A 8 12.53 -15.63 -24.05
N SER A 9 11.24 -15.74 -23.69
CA SER A 9 10.55 -17.04 -23.76
C SER A 9 10.09 -17.34 -25.19
N GLU A 10 10.35 -18.56 -25.68
CA GLU A 10 9.85 -19.04 -26.98
C GLU A 10 8.31 -19.16 -27.03
N PHE A 11 7.64 -19.02 -25.88
CA PHE A 11 6.19 -19.10 -25.73
C PHE A 11 5.68 -17.88 -24.95
N ASP A 12 4.63 -17.22 -25.47
CA ASP A 12 4.02 -15.98 -24.94
C ASP A 12 3.40 -16.12 -23.52
N ASP A 13 3.30 -17.35 -23.00
CA ASP A 13 2.62 -17.68 -21.74
C ASP A 13 3.57 -18.07 -20.59
N GLU A 14 4.90 -17.91 -20.74
CA GLU A 14 5.81 -18.14 -19.61
C GLU A 14 5.77 -16.99 -18.62
N VAL A 15 4.92 -17.20 -17.62
CA VAL A 15 4.75 -16.28 -16.53
C VAL A 15 5.59 -16.71 -15.34
N LYS A 16 6.58 -15.89 -14.95
CA LYS A 16 7.29 -16.11 -13.68
C LYS A 16 6.37 -15.76 -12.52
N GLY A 17 5.68 -16.76 -12.01
CA GLY A 17 5.03 -16.69 -10.70
C GLY A 17 6.09 -16.55 -9.62
N PHE A 18 6.11 -15.40 -8.95
CA PHE A 18 7.02 -15.19 -7.83
C PHE A 18 6.34 -15.61 -6.51
N VAL A 19 6.94 -16.58 -5.82
CA VAL A 19 6.56 -16.98 -4.46
C VAL A 19 7.52 -16.30 -3.47
N PRO A 20 7.03 -15.45 -2.55
CA PRO A 20 7.86 -14.83 -1.52
C PRO A 20 8.55 -15.87 -0.64
N SER A 21 9.77 -15.57 -0.16
CA SER A 21 10.45 -16.42 0.82
C SER A 21 9.73 -16.39 2.17
N GLU A 22 9.90 -17.44 2.97
CA GLU A 22 9.29 -17.50 4.31
C GLU A 22 9.77 -16.33 5.20
N GLY A 23 11.05 -15.95 5.09
CA GLY A 23 11.62 -14.79 5.79
C GLY A 23 10.93 -13.48 5.41
N GLU A 24 10.64 -13.26 4.12
CA GLU A 24 9.90 -12.08 3.67
C GLU A 24 8.48 -12.05 4.24
N VAL A 25 7.78 -13.18 4.22
CA VAL A 25 6.42 -13.27 4.78
C VAL A 25 6.43 -12.95 6.27
N ARG A 26 7.38 -13.50 7.03
CA ARG A 26 7.52 -13.25 8.47
C ARG A 26 7.87 -11.81 8.76
N PHE A 27 8.81 -11.22 8.01
CA PHE A 27 9.20 -9.82 8.16
C PHE A 27 8.00 -8.89 7.96
N VAL A 28 7.29 -9.03 6.84
CA VAL A 28 6.11 -8.22 6.54
C VAL A 28 5.02 -8.44 7.59
N ALA A 29 4.80 -9.69 8.05
CA ALA A 29 3.84 -9.98 9.10
C ALA A 29 4.20 -9.31 10.44
N ASN A 30 5.47 -9.33 10.82
CA ASN A 30 5.96 -8.67 12.03
C ASN A 30 5.81 -7.15 11.94
N LYS A 31 6.22 -6.54 10.83
CA LYS A 31 6.01 -5.10 10.58
C LYS A 31 4.53 -4.74 10.59
N ASN A 32 3.68 -5.57 10.02
CA ASN A 32 2.23 -5.38 10.07
C ASN A 32 1.66 -5.44 11.47
N LYS A 33 2.23 -6.27 12.35
CA LYS A 33 1.85 -6.33 13.76
C LYS A 33 2.30 -5.07 14.49
N GLU A 34 3.54 -4.64 14.28
CA GLU A 34 4.12 -3.43 14.90
C GLU A 34 3.38 -2.15 14.47
N CYS A 35 3.16 -1.99 13.16
CA CYS A 35 2.52 -0.82 12.56
C CYS A 35 1.00 -0.95 12.45
N GLY A 36 0.42 -2.04 12.97
CA GLY A 36 -0.99 -2.38 12.79
C GLY A 36 -1.96 -1.39 13.44
N TYR A 37 -1.52 -0.63 14.45
CA TYR A 37 -2.34 0.40 15.09
C TYR A 37 -2.71 1.54 14.12
N TYR A 38 -1.86 1.81 13.12
CA TYR A 38 -2.20 2.80 12.09
C TYR A 38 -3.39 2.35 11.24
N LEU A 39 -3.52 1.05 10.94
CA LEU A 39 -4.68 0.53 10.20
C LEU A 39 -5.98 0.77 10.95
N GLN A 40 -5.96 0.58 12.27
CA GLN A 40 -7.13 0.88 13.10
C GLN A 40 -7.45 2.38 13.07
N GLY A 41 -6.43 3.24 13.16
CA GLY A 41 -6.60 4.70 13.04
C GLY A 41 -7.17 5.12 11.67
N ILE A 42 -6.66 4.53 10.58
CA ILE A 42 -7.11 4.76 9.20
C ILE A 42 -8.60 4.40 9.07
N GLU A 43 -9.03 3.24 9.56
CA GLU A 43 -10.44 2.84 9.51
C GLU A 43 -11.34 3.69 10.41
N GLN A 44 -10.87 4.10 11.59
CA GLN A 44 -11.62 5.04 12.44
C GLN A 44 -11.78 6.39 11.77
N CYS A 45 -10.72 6.92 11.16
CA CYS A 45 -10.75 8.14 10.39
C CYS A 45 -11.74 8.01 9.21
N ARG A 46 -11.71 6.88 8.51
CA ARG A 46 -12.66 6.60 7.41
C ARG A 46 -14.10 6.67 7.88
N ARG A 47 -14.42 5.99 8.98
CA ARG A 47 -15.78 5.97 9.53
C ARG A 47 -16.25 7.39 9.87
N LYS A 48 -15.39 8.21 10.49
CA LYS A 48 -15.70 9.62 10.78
C LYS A 48 -15.89 10.42 9.50
N MET A 49 -15.02 10.24 8.50
CA MET A 49 -15.14 10.95 7.24
C MET A 49 -16.39 10.56 6.46
N VAL A 50 -16.77 9.28 6.45
CA VAL A 50 -18.04 8.82 5.84
C VAL A 50 -19.24 9.41 6.58
N GLN A 51 -19.20 9.49 7.91
CA GLN A 51 -20.26 10.12 8.70
C GLN A 51 -20.38 11.63 8.42
N LEU A 52 -19.26 12.34 8.26
CA LEU A 52 -19.22 13.78 7.94
C LEU A 52 -19.55 14.08 6.48
N ALA A 53 -19.11 13.21 5.58
CA ALA A 53 -19.40 13.29 4.15
C ALA A 53 -20.88 13.01 3.88
N GLY A 54 -21.59 12.24 4.73
CA GLY A 54 -23.01 12.00 4.57
C GLY A 54 -23.37 11.54 3.14
N ASP A 55 -24.33 12.22 2.53
CA ASP A 55 -24.75 11.98 1.14
C ASP A 55 -23.89 12.73 0.11
N SER A 56 -24.05 12.38 -1.17
CA SER A 56 -23.35 12.97 -2.32
C SER A 56 -23.53 14.49 -2.49
N SER A 57 -24.44 15.10 -1.73
CA SER A 57 -24.69 16.56 -1.69
C SER A 57 -23.86 17.31 -0.63
N SER A 58 -23.10 16.63 0.22
CA SER A 58 -22.27 17.27 1.25
C SER A 58 -21.04 17.95 0.64
N GLN A 59 -20.69 19.13 1.14
CA GLN A 59 -19.44 19.83 0.80
C GLN A 59 -18.19 18.99 1.12
N PHE A 60 -18.31 18.02 2.02
CA PHE A 60 -17.22 17.13 2.43
C PHE A 60 -17.17 15.81 1.64
N HIS A 61 -18.13 15.57 0.74
CA HIS A 61 -18.14 14.37 -0.10
C HIS A 61 -16.94 14.33 -1.05
N SER A 62 -16.58 15.48 -1.63
CA SER A 62 -15.40 15.62 -2.51
C SER A 62 -14.07 15.52 -1.76
N LEU A 63 -14.05 15.85 -0.47
CA LEU A 63 -12.87 15.68 0.40
C LEU A 63 -12.63 14.22 0.76
N GLY A 64 -13.68 13.38 0.71
CA GLY A 64 -13.60 11.92 0.78
C GLY A 64 -12.67 11.41 1.88
N PHE A 65 -11.69 10.60 1.50
CA PHE A 65 -10.72 10.00 2.42
C PHE A 65 -9.43 10.82 2.62
N LEU A 66 -9.27 11.98 1.95
CA LEU A 66 -8.05 12.79 1.99
C LEU A 66 -7.62 13.20 3.41
N PRO A 67 -8.50 13.56 4.36
CA PRO A 67 -8.09 13.90 5.72
C PRO A 67 -7.37 12.77 6.47
N CYS A 68 -7.58 11.52 6.04
CA CYS A 68 -6.94 10.34 6.61
C CYS A 68 -5.56 10.06 6.01
N LYS A 69 -5.13 10.83 4.99
CA LYS A 69 -3.83 10.68 4.34
C LYS A 69 -2.67 10.72 5.33
N ARG A 70 -2.70 11.58 6.35
CA ARG A 70 -1.61 11.66 7.35
C ARG A 70 -1.40 10.34 8.10
N LEU A 71 -2.46 9.58 8.33
CA LEU A 71 -2.40 8.26 8.97
C LEU A 71 -1.87 7.18 8.01
N VAL A 72 -2.22 7.28 6.73
CA VAL A 72 -1.67 6.43 5.67
C VAL A 72 -0.16 6.66 5.53
N ASP A 73 0.28 7.91 5.48
CA ASP A 73 1.69 8.26 5.39
C ASP A 73 2.46 7.83 6.64
N ALA A 74 1.85 7.95 7.83
CA ALA A 74 2.44 7.44 9.06
C ALA A 74 2.54 5.91 9.08
N HIS A 75 1.53 5.21 8.53
CA HIS A 75 1.60 3.77 8.35
C HIS A 75 2.75 3.38 7.42
N TYR A 76 2.86 4.08 6.28
CA TYR A 76 3.93 3.87 5.31
C TYR A 76 5.30 4.01 5.96
N ARG A 77 5.55 5.15 6.61
CA ARG A 77 6.78 5.44 7.37
C ARG A 77 7.16 4.36 8.36
N CYS A 78 6.19 3.90 9.15
CA CYS A 78 6.41 2.80 10.10
C CYS A 78 6.80 1.49 9.38
N MET A 79 6.14 1.18 8.26
CA MET A 79 6.41 -0.04 7.49
C MET A 79 7.78 0.01 6.79
N THR A 80 8.25 1.20 6.43
CA THR A 80 9.51 1.45 5.72
C THR A 80 10.67 1.85 6.62
N ASP A 81 10.46 1.87 7.95
CA ASP A 81 11.42 2.38 8.94
C ASP A 81 11.93 3.80 8.61
N ASP A 82 11.08 4.65 8.03
CA ASP A 82 11.41 6.00 7.55
C ASP A 82 12.55 6.07 6.50
N LYS A 83 12.93 4.94 5.88
CA LYS A 83 14.08 4.86 4.96
C LYS A 83 13.75 5.22 3.51
N PHE A 84 12.47 5.19 3.14
CA PHE A 84 12.03 5.19 1.74
C PHE A 84 11.09 6.35 1.40
N GLY A 85 11.34 7.52 2.01
CA GLY A 85 10.49 8.70 1.85
C GLY A 85 9.49 8.85 3.00
N SER A 86 8.92 10.05 3.10
CA SER A 86 8.06 10.49 4.19
C SER A 86 6.58 10.16 3.93
N THR A 87 6.22 10.01 2.66
CA THR A 87 4.86 9.71 2.22
C THR A 87 4.86 8.58 1.19
N ILE A 88 3.69 7.98 0.96
CA ILE A 88 3.58 6.89 -0.01
C ILE A 88 3.83 7.35 -1.45
N GLU A 89 3.67 8.63 -1.76
CA GLU A 89 3.98 9.22 -3.06
C GLU A 89 5.47 9.49 -3.27
N GLU A 90 6.25 9.58 -2.19
CA GLU A 90 7.72 9.74 -2.22
C GLU A 90 8.46 8.40 -2.35
N VAL A 91 7.72 7.30 -2.57
CA VAL A 91 8.30 5.97 -2.75
C VAL A 91 9.28 5.94 -3.94
N PRO A 92 10.38 5.16 -3.85
CA PRO A 92 11.25 4.89 -5.00
C PRO A 92 10.48 4.41 -6.24
N GLU A 93 11.07 4.62 -7.41
CA GLU A 93 10.43 4.38 -8.72
C GLU A 93 9.83 2.98 -8.87
N ILE A 94 10.48 1.97 -8.28
CA ILE A 94 10.01 0.58 -8.29
C ILE A 94 8.65 0.38 -7.60
N GLY A 95 8.29 1.24 -6.64
CA GLY A 95 7.04 1.17 -5.91
C GLY A 95 5.96 2.14 -6.40
N LEU A 96 6.26 3.02 -7.35
CA LEU A 96 5.35 4.09 -7.79
C LEU A 96 4.04 3.55 -8.38
N ASP A 97 4.09 2.51 -9.23
CA ASP A 97 2.88 1.93 -9.83
C ASP A 97 1.93 1.35 -8.78
N SER A 98 2.48 0.62 -7.81
CA SER A 98 1.71 0.08 -6.67
C SER A 98 1.18 1.21 -5.77
N ALA A 99 1.94 2.27 -5.57
CA ALA A 99 1.52 3.43 -4.78
C ALA A 99 0.38 4.19 -5.47
N GLN A 100 0.44 4.37 -6.79
CA GLN A 100 -0.64 4.97 -7.56
C GLN A 100 -1.92 4.14 -7.49
N LYS A 101 -1.81 2.82 -7.70
CA LYS A 101 -2.96 1.89 -7.57
C LYS A 101 -3.58 1.92 -6.19
N PHE A 102 -2.74 2.03 -5.16
CA PHE A 102 -3.21 2.21 -3.79
C PHE A 102 -3.94 3.54 -3.64
N PHE A 103 -3.36 4.64 -4.13
CA PHE A 103 -3.94 5.97 -4.05
C PHE A 103 -5.30 6.04 -4.75
N ASP A 104 -5.40 5.52 -5.97
CA ASP A 104 -6.64 5.50 -6.74
C ASP A 104 -7.71 4.65 -6.05
N CYS A 105 -7.34 3.48 -5.52
CA CYS A 105 -8.27 2.62 -4.81
C CYS A 105 -8.80 3.29 -3.52
N THR A 106 -7.92 3.90 -2.73
CA THR A 106 -8.24 4.41 -1.40
C THR A 106 -8.83 5.82 -1.42
N PHE A 107 -8.28 6.73 -2.23
CA PHE A 107 -8.67 8.15 -2.23
C PHE A 107 -9.61 8.51 -3.38
N GLN A 108 -9.45 7.94 -4.59
CA GLN A 108 -10.36 8.25 -5.69
C GLN A 108 -11.63 7.39 -5.66
N GLN A 109 -11.48 6.07 -5.49
CA GLN A 109 -12.61 5.13 -5.45
C GLN A 109 -13.24 5.02 -4.06
N LEU A 110 -12.65 5.67 -3.04
CA LEU A 110 -13.12 5.70 -1.65
C LEU A 110 -13.36 4.29 -1.06
N LYS A 111 -12.58 3.29 -1.52
CA LYS A 111 -12.72 1.92 -1.02
C LYS A 111 -12.09 1.76 0.36
N PRO A 112 -12.59 0.82 1.19
CA PRO A 112 -11.98 0.50 2.47
C PRO A 112 -10.49 0.16 2.34
N MET A 113 -9.69 0.51 3.36
CA MET A 113 -8.24 0.26 3.34
C MET A 113 -7.95 -1.23 3.15
N GLN A 114 -8.77 -2.09 3.75
CA GLN A 114 -8.66 -3.54 3.62
C GLN A 114 -8.77 -4.04 2.17
N SER A 115 -9.59 -3.39 1.34
CA SER A 115 -9.74 -3.73 -0.09
C SER A 115 -8.56 -3.26 -0.93
N CYS A 116 -7.92 -2.16 -0.54
CA CYS A 116 -6.77 -1.57 -1.24
C CYS A 116 -5.43 -2.09 -0.70
N ARG A 117 -5.46 -2.84 0.40
CA ARG A 117 -4.30 -3.23 1.20
C ARG A 117 -3.22 -3.96 0.40
N ARG A 118 -3.63 -4.79 -0.56
CA ARG A 118 -2.71 -5.53 -1.43
C ARG A 118 -1.74 -4.62 -2.18
N PHE A 119 -2.16 -3.42 -2.56
CA PHE A 119 -1.31 -2.46 -3.29
C PHE A 119 -0.31 -1.81 -2.35
N PHE A 120 -0.75 -1.46 -1.14
CA PHE A 120 0.12 -0.94 -0.09
C PHE A 120 1.19 -1.96 0.33
N ASP A 121 0.81 -3.22 0.56
CA ASP A 121 1.78 -4.27 0.91
C ASP A 121 2.77 -4.51 -0.23
N GLN A 122 2.31 -4.36 -1.48
CA GLN A 122 3.17 -4.49 -2.65
C GLN A 122 4.21 -3.37 -2.70
N VAL A 123 3.82 -2.11 -2.44
CA VAL A 123 4.75 -0.98 -2.31
C VAL A 123 5.87 -1.32 -1.32
N VAL A 124 5.51 -1.79 -0.12
CA VAL A 124 6.47 -2.12 0.93
C VAL A 124 7.42 -3.24 0.48
N ARG A 125 6.90 -4.29 -0.16
CA ARG A 125 7.73 -5.40 -0.66
C ARG A 125 8.70 -4.95 -1.74
N ASP A 126 8.23 -4.14 -2.69
CA ASP A 126 9.05 -3.68 -3.82
C ASP A 126 10.25 -2.85 -3.34
N VAL A 127 10.04 -1.94 -2.37
CA VAL A 127 11.15 -1.14 -1.82
C VAL A 127 12.18 -1.96 -1.05
N TYR A 128 11.74 -2.93 -0.24
CA TYR A 128 12.68 -3.77 0.51
C TYR A 128 13.48 -4.70 -0.39
N ARG A 129 12.86 -5.21 -1.47
CA ARG A 129 13.55 -6.06 -2.44
C ARG A 129 14.56 -5.28 -3.29
N ALA A 130 14.20 -4.06 -3.72
CA ALA A 130 15.07 -3.23 -4.56
C ALA A 130 16.37 -2.85 -3.86
N ASN A 131 16.34 -2.58 -2.56
CA ASN A 131 17.50 -2.13 -1.81
C ASN A 131 18.46 -3.25 -1.40
N GLY A 132 18.27 -4.48 -1.90
CA GLY A 132 19.08 -5.63 -1.50
C GLY A 132 19.02 -5.89 0.00
N SER A 133 17.98 -5.35 0.67
CA SER A 133 17.76 -5.54 2.09
C SER A 133 17.74 -7.05 2.28
N GLN A 134 18.71 -7.56 3.03
CA GLN A 134 18.63 -8.89 3.58
C GLN A 134 17.31 -8.95 4.34
N LEU A 135 16.27 -9.44 3.68
CA LEU A 135 15.10 -10.04 4.31
C LEU A 135 15.67 -11.33 4.91
N ILE A 136 16.44 -11.19 6.00
CA ILE A 136 17.07 -12.30 6.73
C ILE A 136 15.95 -13.23 7.21
#